data_AF-A0A3B5PZW9-F1
#
_entry.id   AF-A0A3B5PZW9-F1
#
_cell.length_a   1.000
_cell.length_b   1.000
_cell.length_c   1.000
_cell.angle_alpha   90.00
_cell.angle_beta   90.00
_cell.angle_gamma   90.00
#
_symmetry.space_group_name_H-M   'P 1'
#
loop_
_entity.id
_entity.type
_entity.pdbx_description
1 polymer ?
#
loop_
_entity_poly.entity_id
_entity_poly.type
_entity_poly.pdbx_seq_one_letter_code
_entity_poly.pdbx_strand_id
1 'polypeptide(L)'
;LPLCSCFTGKYSIKPATEETQKICDMLKSDTEKKWTKQSYEIFKAIEYRVQPVAGTNFLIKVHAGGSEYLHIYAYQSSLKRGEIKTLLKRVEKHNEGDPLEPIRPLD
;
A
#
# COMPACT_ATOMS: atom_id res chain seq x y z
N LEU A 1 2.66 -14.22 -31.78
CA LEU A 1 3.68 -13.14 -31.68
C LEU A 1 3.17 -12.10 -30.69
N PRO A 2 3.91 -11.77 -29.63
CA PRO A 2 3.37 -11.08 -28.48
C PRO A 2 3.32 -9.57 -28.76
N LEU A 3 2.14 -8.96 -28.59
CA LEU A 3 2.03 -7.51 -28.49
C LEU A 3 2.46 -7.12 -27.07
N CYS A 4 3.77 -6.95 -26.91
CA CYS A 4 4.38 -6.22 -25.82
C CYS A 4 3.91 -4.76 -25.93
N SER A 5 2.78 -4.42 -25.29
CA SER A 5 2.24 -3.07 -25.27
C SER A 5 2.96 -2.25 -24.18
N CYS A 6 4.10 -1.69 -24.54
CA CYS A 6 4.91 -0.77 -23.74
C CYS A 6 4.25 0.61 -23.53
N PHE A 7 3.02 0.68 -22.99
CA PHE A 7 2.33 1.96 -22.73
C PHE A 7 2.04 2.27 -21.24
N THR A 8 2.64 1.56 -20.28
CA THR A 8 2.36 1.72 -18.83
C THR A 8 3.56 2.21 -18.00
N GLY A 9 4.50 2.94 -18.60
CA GLY A 9 5.80 3.30 -18.02
C GLY A 9 5.81 4.27 -16.82
N LYS A 10 4.73 4.44 -16.05
CA LYS A 10 4.72 5.40 -14.91
C LYS A 10 4.18 4.88 -13.58
N TYR A 11 3.50 3.72 -13.54
CA TYR A 11 2.87 3.21 -12.32
C TYR A 11 3.01 1.70 -12.17
N SER A 12 4.21 1.17 -12.35
CA SER A 12 4.49 -0.27 -12.19
C SER A 12 4.44 -0.71 -10.73
N ILE A 13 3.90 -1.91 -10.49
CA ILE A 13 4.01 -2.60 -9.21
C ILE A 13 5.49 -2.93 -8.94
N LYS A 14 5.94 -2.78 -7.70
CA LYS A 14 7.31 -3.00 -7.26
C LYS A 14 7.32 -3.90 -6.01
N PRO A 15 8.35 -4.73 -5.80
CA PRO A 15 8.50 -5.46 -4.55
C PRO A 15 8.64 -4.50 -3.38
N ALA A 16 8.08 -4.85 -2.22
CA ALA A 16 8.17 -4.04 -1.02
C ALA A 16 9.62 -3.82 -0.58
N THR A 17 9.89 -2.63 -0.08
CA THR A 17 11.19 -2.22 0.48
C THR A 17 11.10 -2.07 1.99
N GLU A 18 12.23 -1.84 2.65
CA GLU A 18 12.23 -1.51 4.09
C GLU A 18 11.41 -0.26 4.41
N GLU A 19 11.38 0.73 3.51
CA GLU A 19 10.54 1.93 3.69
C GLU A 19 9.05 1.58 3.61
N THR A 20 8.67 0.72 2.65
CA THR A 20 7.30 0.22 2.52
C THR A 20 6.87 -0.54 3.78
N GLN A 21 7.75 -1.38 4.32
CA GLN A 21 7.48 -2.10 5.57
C GLN A 21 7.32 -1.13 6.75
N LYS A 22 8.19 -0.13 6.89
CA LYS A 22 8.07 0.91 7.94
C LYS A 22 6.74 1.66 7.87
N ILE A 23 6.26 1.99 6.65
CA ILE A 23 4.93 2.58 6.46
C ILE A 23 3.85 1.65 7.00
N CYS A 24 3.89 0.36 6.66
CA CYS A 24 2.96 -0.63 7.20
C CYS A 24 3.04 -0.74 8.72
N ASP A 25 4.24 -0.79 9.30
CA ASP A 25 4.43 -0.89 10.75
C ASP A 25 3.84 0.32 11.49
N MET A 26 4.04 1.54 10.97
CA MET A 26 3.42 2.76 11.50
C MET A 26 1.89 2.71 11.47
N LEU A 27 1.32 2.09 10.43
CA LEU A 27 -0.13 2.02 10.22
C LEU A 27 -0.79 0.78 10.81
N LYS A 28 -0.01 -0.20 11.31
CA LYS A 28 -0.53 -1.49 11.79
C LYS A 28 -1.55 -1.31 12.90
N SER A 29 -1.22 -0.54 13.95
CA SER A 29 -2.15 -0.32 15.07
C SER A 29 -3.47 0.31 14.62
N ASP A 30 -3.43 1.25 13.67
CA ASP A 30 -4.64 1.88 13.14
C ASP A 30 -5.43 0.92 12.24
N THR A 31 -4.74 0.11 11.45
CA THR A 31 -5.35 -0.95 10.64
C THR A 31 -6.12 -1.93 11.52
N GLU A 32 -5.48 -2.47 12.55
CA GLU A 32 -6.06 -3.47 13.45
C GLU A 32 -7.21 -2.89 14.28
N LYS A 33 -7.00 -1.73 14.92
CA LYS A 33 -7.94 -1.19 15.91
C LYS A 33 -9.07 -0.39 15.29
N LYS A 34 -8.83 0.32 14.18
CA LYS A 34 -9.81 1.24 13.60
C LYS A 34 -10.54 0.63 12.41
N TRP A 35 -9.83 -0.08 11.54
CA TRP A 35 -10.37 -0.55 10.27
C TRP A 35 -10.88 -1.98 10.30
N THR A 36 -10.03 -2.95 10.67
CA THR A 36 -10.38 -4.38 10.54
C THR A 36 -10.98 -4.97 11.80
N LYS A 37 -10.74 -4.35 12.97
CA LYS A 37 -11.10 -4.87 14.30
C LYS A 37 -10.52 -6.27 14.56
N GLN A 38 -9.35 -6.53 14.00
CA GLN A 38 -8.65 -7.81 14.03
C GLN A 38 -7.15 -7.56 14.24
N SER A 39 -6.52 -8.35 15.12
CA SER A 39 -5.05 -8.35 15.29
C SER A 39 -4.39 -9.30 14.31
N TYR A 40 -3.21 -8.92 13.80
CA TYR A 40 -2.45 -9.73 12.86
C TYR A 40 -1.08 -10.09 13.44
N GLU A 41 -0.81 -11.39 13.59
CA GLU A 41 0.52 -11.87 14.00
C GLU A 41 1.56 -11.59 12.92
N ILE A 42 1.18 -11.77 11.66
CA ILE A 42 2.00 -11.46 10.48
C ILE A 42 1.48 -10.17 9.86
N PHE A 43 2.37 -9.25 9.51
CA PHE A 43 1.99 -7.99 8.85
C PHE A 43 3.11 -7.53 7.91
N LYS A 44 3.34 -8.32 6.85
CA LYS A 44 4.51 -8.19 5.99
C LYS A 44 4.13 -7.54 4.66
N ALA A 45 4.73 -6.41 4.33
CA ALA A 45 4.61 -5.79 3.02
C ALA A 45 5.26 -6.69 1.96
N ILE A 46 4.55 -6.93 0.86
CA ILE A 46 4.98 -7.84 -0.22
C ILE A 46 5.32 -7.06 -1.48
N GLU A 47 4.39 -6.23 -1.92
CA GLU A 47 4.50 -5.43 -3.13
C GLU A 47 3.71 -4.13 -2.96
N TYR A 48 4.08 -3.12 -3.73
CA TYR A 48 3.43 -1.83 -3.66
C TYR A 48 3.44 -1.14 -5.01
N ARG A 49 2.56 -0.15 -5.13
CA ARG A 49 2.64 0.86 -6.18
C ARG A 49 2.43 2.24 -5.58
N VAL A 50 2.91 3.25 -6.28
CA VAL A 50 2.85 4.64 -5.83
C VAL A 50 2.17 5.51 -6.87
N GLN A 51 1.53 6.57 -6.40
CA GLN A 51 1.03 7.65 -7.21
C GLN A 51 1.53 8.99 -6.62
N PRO A 52 2.48 9.66 -7.29
CA PRO A 52 2.95 10.98 -6.87
C PRO A 52 1.84 12.03 -6.99
N VAL A 53 1.71 12.87 -5.97
CA VAL A 53 0.78 14.01 -5.86
C VAL A 53 1.52 15.19 -5.17
N ALA A 54 0.83 16.05 -4.42
CA ALA A 54 1.46 16.97 -3.46
C ALA A 54 2.00 16.25 -2.20
N GLY A 55 2.68 15.12 -2.42
CA GLY A 55 2.96 14.03 -1.49
C GLY A 55 3.00 12.72 -2.28
N THR A 56 2.81 11.59 -1.63
CA THR A 56 2.79 10.28 -2.29
C THR A 56 1.65 9.43 -1.75
N ASN A 57 0.76 8.98 -2.64
CA ASN A 57 -0.17 7.89 -2.32
C ASN A 57 0.56 6.56 -2.51
N PHE A 58 0.39 5.66 -1.57
CA PHE A 58 0.86 4.28 -1.60
C PHE A 58 -0.35 3.35 -1.61
N LEU A 59 -0.26 2.31 -2.44
CA LEU A 59 -1.10 1.13 -2.33
C LEU A 59 -0.16 -0.06 -2.10
N ILE A 60 -0.27 -0.69 -0.93
CA ILE A 60 0.65 -1.70 -0.45
C ILE A 60 -0.11 -2.99 -0.18
N LYS A 61 0.34 -4.09 -0.78
CA LYS A 61 -0.12 -5.44 -0.44
C LYS A 61 0.64 -5.96 0.77
N VAL A 62 -0.11 -6.40 1.77
CA VAL A 62 0.41 -6.89 3.05
C VAL A 62 -0.09 -8.31 3.27
N HIS A 63 0.83 -9.26 3.49
CA HIS A 63 0.49 -10.58 3.98
C HIS A 63 0.13 -10.48 5.46
N ALA A 64 -1.06 -10.93 5.80
CA ALA A 64 -1.65 -10.81 7.14
C ALA A 64 -1.68 -12.15 7.91
N GLY A 65 -1.14 -13.21 7.31
CA GLY A 65 -1.10 -14.56 7.85
C GLY A 65 -2.00 -15.54 7.10
N GLY A 66 -1.59 -16.81 7.02
CA GLY A 66 -2.31 -17.82 6.25
C GLY A 66 -2.54 -17.37 4.80
N SER A 67 -3.80 -17.39 4.36
CA SER A 67 -4.25 -16.90 3.05
C SER A 67 -4.80 -15.47 3.08
N GLU A 68 -4.73 -14.76 4.22
CA GLU A 68 -5.25 -13.40 4.35
C GLU A 68 -4.24 -12.37 3.86
N TYR A 69 -4.70 -11.47 2.99
CA TYR A 69 -3.94 -10.32 2.51
C TYR A 69 -4.75 -9.04 2.71
N LEU A 70 -4.03 -7.93 2.87
CA LEU A 70 -4.60 -6.60 2.95
C LEU A 70 -4.02 -5.74 1.85
N HIS A 71 -4.85 -4.91 1.23
CA HIS A 71 -4.40 -3.78 0.45
C HIS A 71 -4.57 -2.51 1.27
N ILE A 72 -3.45 -1.91 1.64
CA ILE A 72 -3.38 -0.70 2.47
C ILE A 72 -3.15 0.50 1.57
N TYR A 73 -4.09 1.43 1.63
CA TYR A 73 -3.98 2.74 0.99
C TYR A 73 -3.45 3.72 2.02
N ALA A 74 -2.27 4.27 1.75
CA ALA A 74 -1.60 5.22 2.62
C ALA A 74 -1.24 6.50 1.87
N TYR A 75 -1.11 7.59 2.61
CA TYR A 75 -0.58 8.85 2.11
C TYR A 75 0.62 9.28 2.94
N GLN A 76 1.69 9.66 2.26
CA GLN A 76 2.86 10.26 2.88
C GLN A 76 3.00 11.71 2.41
N SER A 77 3.08 12.66 3.34
CA SER A 77 3.28 14.07 2.98
C SER A 77 4.71 14.35 2.52
N SER A 78 4.86 15.37 1.67
CA SER A 78 6.18 15.89 1.30
C SER A 78 6.85 16.66 2.45
N LEU A 79 8.18 16.63 2.53
CA LEU A 79 9.02 17.34 3.51
C LEU A 79 8.84 18.86 3.54
N LYS A 80 8.19 19.46 2.52
CA LYS A 80 7.93 20.91 2.45
C LYS A 80 7.16 21.47 3.66
N ARG A 81 6.51 20.63 4.47
CA ARG A 81 5.73 21.01 5.65
C ARG A 81 6.45 20.76 6.99
N GLY A 82 7.76 20.52 6.97
CA GLY A 82 8.58 20.25 8.16
C GLY A 82 8.64 18.76 8.49
N GLU A 83 7.50 18.18 8.88
CA GLU A 83 7.41 16.76 9.28
C GLU A 83 6.77 15.90 8.19
N ILE A 84 7.33 14.70 7.97
CA ILE A 84 6.69 13.66 7.13
C ILE A 84 5.57 13.02 7.95
N LYS A 85 4.33 13.14 7.46
CA LYS A 85 3.16 12.49 8.03
C LYS A 85 2.74 11.32 7.17
N THR A 86 2.55 10.16 7.79
CA THR A 86 2.00 8.95 7.18
C THR A 86 0.57 8.77 7.67
N LEU A 87 -0.38 8.68 6.74
CA LEU A 87 -1.82 8.58 7.03
C LEU A 87 -2.39 7.33 6.39
N LEU A 88 -3.18 6.57 7.15
CA LEU A 88 -3.99 5.48 6.63
C LEU A 88 -5.27 6.05 6.01
N LYS A 89 -5.52 5.75 4.73
CA LYS A 89 -6.70 6.22 4.00
C LYS A 89 -7.78 5.16 3.94
N ARG A 90 -7.41 3.92 3.61
CA ARG A 90 -8.32 2.78 3.42
C ARG A 90 -7.58 1.47 3.64
N VAL A 91 -8.33 0.46 4.06
CA VAL A 91 -7.87 -0.94 4.13
C VAL A 91 -8.90 -1.81 3.42
N GLU A 92 -8.44 -2.67 2.52
CA GLU A 92 -9.27 -3.67 1.85
C GLU A 92 -8.74 -5.07 2.18
N LYS A 93 -9.64 -6.02 2.43
CA LYS A 93 -9.29 -7.44 2.58
C LYS A 93 -9.22 -8.09 1.21
N HIS A 94 -8.17 -8.87 0.99
CA HIS A 94 -7.84 -9.50 -0.28
C HIS A 94 -7.25 -10.89 -0.07
N ASN A 95 -7.11 -11.61 -1.18
CA ASN A 95 -6.36 -12.86 -1.26
C ASN A 95 -5.02 -12.65 -1.96
N GLU A 96 -4.15 -13.66 -1.93
CA GLU A 96 -2.82 -13.61 -2.54
C GLU A 96 -2.84 -13.28 -4.04
N GLY A 97 -3.84 -13.78 -4.77
CA GLY A 97 -3.94 -13.59 -6.22
C GLY A 97 -4.50 -12.23 -6.65
N ASP A 98 -5.02 -11.43 -5.71
CA ASP A 98 -5.68 -10.18 -6.06
C ASP A 98 -4.64 -9.14 -6.52
N PRO A 99 -4.89 -8.45 -7.66
CA PRO A 99 -3.95 -7.49 -8.22
C PRO A 99 -3.98 -6.15 -7.48
N LEU A 100 -2.85 -5.44 -7.48
CA LEU A 100 -2.79 -4.04 -7.08
C LEU A 100 -3.28 -3.12 -8.21
N GLU A 101 -4.58 -2.85 -8.22
CA GLU A 101 -5.20 -1.96 -9.21
C GLU A 101 -4.66 -0.51 -9.14
N PRO A 102 -4.70 0.26 -10.24
CA PRO A 102 -4.26 1.66 -10.23
C PRO A 102 -5.03 2.51 -9.21
N ILE A 103 -4.28 3.26 -8.40
CA ILE A 103 -4.86 4.21 -7.43
C ILE A 103 -5.66 5.26 -8.19
N ARG A 104 -6.96 5.37 -7.90
CA ARG A 104 -7.83 6.35 -8.56
C ARG A 104 -7.69 7.70 -7.87
N PRO A 105 -7.88 8.82 -8.60
CA PRO A 105 -7.73 10.17 -8.03
C PRO A 105 -8.63 10.50 -6.81
N LEU A 106 -9.65 9.68 -6.54
CA LEU A 106 -10.60 9.85 -5.42
C LEU A 106 -10.31 8.92 -4.23
N ASP A 107 -9.28 8.07 -4.31
CA ASP A 107 -8.82 7.21 -3.19
C ASP A 107 -7.83 7.97 -2.29
#